data_AF-A0A2T1DNM1-F1
#
_entry.id   AF-A0A2T1DNM1-F1
#
_cell.length_a   1.000
_cell.length_b   1.000
_cell.length_c   1.000
_cell.angle_alpha   90.00
_cell.angle_beta   90.00
_cell.angle_gamma   90.00
#
_symmetry.space_group_name_H-M   'P 1'
#
loop_
_entity.id
_entity.type
_entity.pdbx_description
1 polymer ?
#
loop_
_entity_poly.entity_id
_entity_poly.type
_entity_poly.pdbx_seq_one_letter_code
_entity_poly.pdbx_strand_id
1 'polypeptide(L)'
;MAEETKPTAPETEAAIVEAGKTSKWLTQNGFEHEFLGRDASGTEMIKVDAELLIPFSTALLAYGFNYLQCQGAYDSGPGQELVSFYHLAKLSDNADRPDEVRLKVFLPRENPIVPSVYWIWKAADWQERESFDMYGIIYEGHPSLKRLLMPADWVGYPLRKDYIAHDFFELQDAY
;
A
#
# COMPACT_ATOMS: atom_id res chain seq x y z
N MET A 1 -21.00 -15.66 -42.80
CA MET A 1 -19.67 -15.79 -42.18
C MET A 1 -19.78 -15.05 -40.86
N ALA A 2 -19.75 -15.80 -39.76
CA ALA A 2 -20.16 -15.35 -38.44
C ALA A 2 -19.20 -14.31 -37.86
N GLU A 3 -19.78 -13.30 -37.21
CA GLU A 3 -19.08 -12.29 -36.41
C GLU A 3 -18.75 -12.93 -35.06
N GLU A 4 -17.45 -13.13 -34.78
CA GLU A 4 -16.97 -13.68 -33.51
C GLU A 4 -17.10 -12.61 -32.41
N THR A 5 -18.19 -12.67 -31.65
CA THR A 5 -18.32 -11.97 -30.37
C THR A 5 -17.28 -12.50 -29.39
N LYS A 6 -16.29 -11.66 -29.07
CA LYS A 6 -15.31 -11.87 -28.01
C LYS A 6 -16.04 -12.08 -26.67
N PRO A 7 -15.72 -13.11 -25.86
CA PRO A 7 -16.36 -13.31 -24.58
C PRO A 7 -15.89 -12.23 -23.60
N THR A 8 -16.83 -11.41 -23.13
CA THR A 8 -16.64 -10.47 -22.03
C THR A 8 -16.32 -11.27 -20.76
N ALA A 9 -15.22 -10.94 -20.09
CA ALA A 9 -14.86 -11.55 -18.82
C ALA A 9 -15.99 -11.30 -17.80
N PRO A 10 -16.32 -12.26 -16.93
CA PRO A 10 -17.36 -12.07 -15.93
C PRO A 10 -16.92 -10.99 -14.95
N GLU A 11 -17.64 -9.88 -14.93
CA GLU A 11 -17.59 -8.91 -13.83
C GLU A 11 -17.90 -9.68 -12.54
N THR A 12 -16.92 -9.73 -11.65
CA THR A 12 -17.11 -10.36 -10.34
C THR A 12 -18.03 -9.44 -9.56
N GLU A 13 -19.31 -9.79 -9.43
CA GLU A 13 -20.24 -9.12 -8.54
C GLU A 13 -19.59 -9.06 -7.15
N ALA A 14 -19.17 -7.87 -6.74
CA ALA A 14 -18.57 -7.65 -5.44
C ALA A 14 -19.61 -8.00 -4.38
N ALA A 15 -19.43 -9.15 -3.73
CA ALA A 15 -20.24 -9.54 -2.59
C ALA A 15 -20.23 -8.37 -1.59
N ILE A 16 -21.42 -7.93 -1.15
CA ILE A 16 -21.57 -6.83 -0.20
C ILE A 16 -20.95 -7.29 1.12
N VAL A 17 -19.66 -6.99 1.33
CA VAL A 17 -18.95 -7.36 2.55
C VAL A 17 -19.39 -6.43 3.65
N GLU A 18 -19.80 -6.99 4.79
CA GLU A 18 -20.23 -6.18 5.93
C GLU A 18 -19.08 -5.30 6.43
N ALA A 19 -19.30 -3.98 6.43
CA ALA A 19 -18.33 -3.01 6.92
C ALA A 19 -17.91 -3.30 8.37
N GLY A 20 -16.60 -3.25 8.61
CA GLY A 20 -16.04 -3.42 9.94
C GLY A 20 -16.20 -2.20 10.86
N LYS A 21 -15.67 -2.28 12.08
CA LYS A 21 -15.77 -1.24 13.12
C LYS A 21 -15.09 0.05 12.69
N THR A 22 -13.90 -0.04 12.10
CA THR A 22 -13.14 1.15 11.66
C THR A 22 -13.79 1.76 10.43
N SER A 23 -14.21 0.93 9.48
CA SER A 23 -14.96 1.39 8.31
C SER A 23 -16.26 2.13 8.71
N LYS A 24 -17.08 1.54 9.59
CA LYS A 24 -18.30 2.19 10.11
C LYS A 24 -18.00 3.53 10.78
N TRP A 25 -16.94 3.62 11.58
CA TRP A 25 -16.53 4.87 12.22
C TRP A 25 -16.11 5.94 11.20
N LEU A 26 -15.33 5.57 10.17
CA LEU A 26 -14.92 6.49 9.10
C LEU A 26 -16.15 7.05 8.35
N THR A 27 -17.09 6.19 7.97
CA THR A 27 -18.34 6.62 7.30
C THR A 27 -19.15 7.58 8.17
N GLN A 28 -19.27 7.32 9.47
CA GLN A 28 -19.97 8.20 10.41
C GLN A 28 -19.31 9.57 10.55
N ASN A 29 -18.01 9.68 10.28
CA ASN A 29 -17.24 10.92 10.33
C ASN A 29 -17.06 11.55 8.93
N GLY A 30 -17.82 11.10 7.93
CA GLY A 30 -17.83 11.71 6.59
C GLY A 30 -16.68 11.29 5.67
N PHE A 31 -15.97 10.21 6.02
CA PHE A 31 -14.90 9.66 5.17
C PHE A 31 -15.46 8.56 4.27
N GLU A 32 -15.75 8.89 3.02
CA GLU A 32 -16.13 7.93 1.99
C GLU A 32 -14.92 7.09 1.57
N HIS A 33 -15.07 5.76 1.58
CA HIS A 33 -14.00 4.82 1.26
C HIS A 33 -14.59 3.50 0.76
N GLU A 34 -13.77 2.71 0.07
CA GLU A 34 -14.12 1.36 -0.36
C GLU A 34 -13.61 0.34 0.67
N PHE A 35 -14.52 -0.48 1.21
CA PHE A 35 -14.18 -1.55 2.14
C PHE A 35 -13.84 -2.83 1.35
N LEU A 36 -12.60 -3.30 1.49
CA LEU A 36 -12.09 -4.47 0.75
C LEU A 36 -12.35 -5.79 1.49
N GLY A 37 -13.04 -5.76 2.63
CA GLY A 37 -13.24 -6.91 3.49
C GLY A 37 -12.16 -7.08 4.55
N ARG A 38 -12.05 -8.31 5.06
CA ARG A 38 -11.06 -8.67 6.09
C ARG A 38 -9.99 -9.57 5.50
N ASP A 39 -8.77 -9.43 5.97
CA ASP A 39 -7.69 -10.35 5.60
C ASP A 39 -7.83 -11.71 6.29
N ALA A 40 -6.92 -12.64 5.99
CA ALA A 40 -6.95 -13.99 6.56
C ALA A 40 -6.81 -14.02 8.10
N SER A 41 -6.29 -12.95 8.70
CA SER A 41 -6.17 -12.77 10.14
C SER A 41 -7.36 -12.03 10.75
N GLY A 42 -8.32 -11.60 9.92
CA GLY A 42 -9.52 -10.87 10.34
C GLY A 42 -9.36 -9.35 10.38
N THR A 43 -8.22 -8.81 9.93
CA THR A 43 -7.93 -7.37 9.92
C THR A 43 -8.71 -6.67 8.83
N GLU A 44 -9.33 -5.54 9.14
CA GLU A 44 -10.07 -4.73 8.16
C GLU A 44 -9.13 -4.14 7.11
N MET A 45 -9.47 -4.31 5.83
CA MET A 45 -8.77 -3.69 4.71
C MET A 45 -9.64 -2.60 4.08
N ILE A 46 -9.08 -1.40 3.96
CA ILE A 46 -9.76 -0.23 3.44
C ILE A 46 -8.95 0.34 2.29
N LYS A 47 -9.60 0.53 1.14
CA LYS A 47 -8.99 1.24 0.02
C LYS A 47 -9.20 2.73 0.19
N VAL A 48 -8.13 3.48 -0.02
CA VAL A 48 -8.08 4.93 0.11
C VAL A 48 -7.39 5.51 -1.12
N ASP A 49 -7.95 6.56 -1.69
CA ASP A 49 -7.32 7.28 -2.79
C ASP A 49 -6.09 8.05 -2.29
N ALA A 50 -5.07 8.16 -3.14
CA ALA A 50 -3.79 8.75 -2.76
C ALA A 50 -3.94 10.18 -2.20
N GLU A 51 -4.82 10.99 -2.80
CA GLU A 51 -5.09 12.37 -2.39
C GLU A 51 -5.72 12.48 -1.00
N LEU A 52 -6.46 11.45 -0.58
CA LEU A 52 -7.17 11.41 0.70
C LEU A 52 -6.36 10.71 1.80
N LEU A 53 -5.17 10.16 1.48
CA LEU A 53 -4.37 9.41 2.43
C LEU A 53 -4.03 10.22 3.70
N ILE A 54 -3.66 11.49 3.57
CA ILE A 54 -3.30 12.34 4.72
C ILE A 54 -4.51 12.65 5.62
N PRO A 55 -5.67 13.09 5.09
CA PRO A 55 -6.90 13.20 5.87
C PRO A 55 -7.27 11.92 6.61
N PHE A 56 -7.27 10.77 5.92
CA PHE A 56 -7.59 9.47 6.52
C PHE A 56 -6.61 9.11 7.63
N SER A 57 -5.32 9.25 7.37
CA SER A 57 -4.27 8.94 8.33
C SER A 57 -4.37 9.81 9.59
N THR A 58 -4.66 11.11 9.41
CA THR A 58 -4.85 12.05 10.52
C THR A 58 -6.09 11.70 11.35
N ALA A 59 -7.20 11.36 10.69
CA ALA A 59 -8.43 10.94 11.36
C ALA A 59 -8.23 9.63 12.14
N LEU A 60 -7.49 8.66 11.59
CA LEU A 60 -7.19 7.40 12.25
C LEU A 60 -6.25 7.60 13.45
N LEU A 61 -5.25 8.48 13.34
CA LEU A 61 -4.42 8.85 14.48
C LEU A 61 -5.28 9.44 15.60
N ALA A 62 -6.18 10.38 15.27
CA ALA A 62 -7.12 10.96 16.24
C ALA A 62 -8.10 9.93 16.82
N TYR A 63 -8.48 8.91 16.04
CA TYR A 63 -9.30 7.80 16.51
C TYR A 63 -8.54 6.83 17.44
N GLY A 64 -7.20 6.94 17.50
CA GLY A 64 -6.35 6.17 18.41
C GLY A 64 -5.41 5.17 17.74
N PHE A 65 -5.31 5.14 16.40
CA PHE A 65 -4.28 4.36 15.70
C PHE A 65 -2.92 5.05 15.83
N ASN A 66 -2.30 4.87 16.99
CA ASN A 66 -1.06 5.50 17.39
C ASN A 66 0.20 4.74 16.93
N TYR A 67 0.05 3.54 16.38
CA TYR A 67 1.16 2.69 15.99
C TYR A 67 1.07 2.27 14.51
N LEU A 68 2.00 2.76 13.68
CA LEU A 68 2.23 2.23 12.33
C LEU A 68 3.14 1.00 12.46
N GLN A 69 2.55 -0.19 12.32
CA GLN A 69 3.25 -1.45 12.49
C GLN A 69 4.09 -1.80 11.26
N CYS A 70 3.50 -1.62 10.08
CA CYS A 70 4.15 -1.95 8.82
C CYS A 70 3.57 -1.09 7.70
N GLN A 71 4.39 -0.20 7.16
CA GLN A 71 4.21 0.34 5.83
C GLN A 71 4.99 -0.55 4.85
N GLY A 72 4.37 -0.85 3.71
CA GLY A 72 5.05 -1.55 2.64
C GLY A 72 4.34 -1.36 1.32
N ALA A 73 4.89 -1.98 0.28
CA ALA A 73 4.29 -1.97 -1.03
C ALA A 73 4.26 -3.38 -1.65
N TYR A 74 3.32 -3.59 -2.56
CA TYR A 74 3.28 -4.79 -3.39
C TYR A 74 2.86 -4.43 -4.81
N ASP A 75 3.26 -5.29 -5.75
CA ASP A 75 2.85 -5.22 -7.16
C ASP A 75 1.70 -6.20 -7.37
N SER A 76 0.51 -5.70 -7.75
CA SER A 76 -0.69 -6.54 -7.89
C SER A 76 -0.57 -7.55 -9.03
N GLY A 77 0.32 -7.28 -9.99
CA GLY A 77 0.62 -8.18 -11.09
C GLY A 77 1.38 -7.46 -12.22
N PRO A 78 1.98 -8.20 -13.17
CA PRO A 78 2.68 -7.59 -14.30
C PRO A 78 1.75 -6.65 -15.08
N GLY A 79 2.15 -5.37 -15.20
CA GLY A 79 1.35 -4.34 -15.88
C GLY A 79 0.12 -3.84 -15.11
N GLN A 80 -0.09 -4.31 -13.87
CA GLN A 80 -1.17 -3.85 -13.00
C GLN A 80 -0.70 -2.73 -12.06
N GLU A 81 -1.62 -2.26 -11.22
CA GLU A 81 -1.39 -1.23 -10.23
C GLU A 81 -0.39 -1.66 -9.16
N LEU A 82 0.42 -0.70 -8.72
CA LEU A 82 1.21 -0.83 -7.51
C LEU A 82 0.34 -0.47 -6.32
N VAL A 83 0.58 -1.09 -5.17
CA VAL A 83 -0.18 -0.80 -3.96
C VAL A 83 0.77 -0.44 -2.84
N SER A 84 0.61 0.76 -2.28
CA SER A 84 1.21 1.13 -1.00
C SER A 84 0.20 0.81 0.10
N PHE A 85 0.58 -0.01 1.07
CA PHE A 85 -0.27 -0.37 2.20
C PHE A 85 0.32 0.11 3.53
N TYR A 86 -0.58 0.40 4.47
CA TYR A 86 -0.24 0.87 5.81
C TYR A 86 -1.03 0.04 6.83
N HIS A 87 -0.32 -0.82 7.56
CA HIS A 87 -0.89 -1.59 8.65
C HIS A 87 -0.75 -0.78 9.95
N LEU A 88 -1.89 -0.42 10.52
CA LEU A 88 -2.01 0.41 11.73
C LEU A 88 -2.61 -0.41 12.87
N ALA A 89 -2.14 -0.16 14.09
CA ALA A 89 -2.67 -0.77 15.31
C ALA A 89 -2.98 0.31 16.37
N LYS A 90 -3.97 0.05 17.21
CA LYS A 90 -4.25 0.83 18.42
C LYS A 90 -3.51 0.21 19.62
N LEU A 91 -2.34 0.74 19.93
CA LEU A 91 -1.53 0.24 21.03
C LEU A 91 -1.93 0.92 22.34
N SER A 92 -2.17 0.12 23.37
CA SER A 92 -2.39 0.56 24.75
C SER A 92 -1.63 -0.35 25.72
N ASP A 93 -1.43 0.12 26.94
CA ASP A 93 -0.83 -0.71 27.99
C ASP A 93 -1.64 -2.00 28.18
N ASN A 94 -0.97 -3.15 28.21
CA ASN A 94 -1.55 -4.50 28.38
C ASN A 94 -2.56 -4.94 27.30
N ALA A 95 -2.44 -4.44 26.06
CA ALA A 95 -3.26 -4.93 24.96
C ALA A 95 -2.94 -6.40 24.61
N ASP A 96 -3.93 -7.29 24.68
CA ASP A 96 -3.82 -8.70 24.23
C ASP A 96 -4.08 -8.84 22.72
N ARG A 97 -5.09 -8.14 22.21
CA ARG A 97 -5.47 -8.09 20.79
C ARG A 97 -5.89 -6.67 20.42
N PRO A 98 -4.93 -5.80 20.04
CA PRO A 98 -5.24 -4.43 19.67
C PRO A 98 -6.14 -4.38 18.44
N ASP A 99 -6.94 -3.32 18.32
CA ASP A 99 -7.69 -3.05 17.09
C ASP A 99 -6.69 -2.72 15.97
N GLU A 100 -6.79 -3.42 14.84
CA GLU A 100 -5.90 -3.27 13.68
C GLU A 100 -6.70 -2.90 12.42
N VAL A 101 -6.09 -2.12 11.53
CA VAL A 101 -6.64 -1.78 10.22
C VAL A 101 -5.53 -1.64 9.20
N ARG A 102 -5.79 -2.05 7.96
CA ARG A 102 -4.88 -1.87 6.84
C ARG A 102 -5.47 -0.92 5.81
N LEU A 103 -4.81 0.21 5.60
CA LEU A 103 -5.08 1.07 4.46
C LEU A 103 -4.34 0.54 3.24
N LYS A 104 -4.98 0.59 2.08
CA LYS A 104 -4.39 0.25 0.78
C LYS A 104 -4.63 1.39 -0.20
N VAL A 105 -3.56 1.90 -0.77
CA VAL A 105 -3.58 2.93 -1.81
C VAL A 105 -3.11 2.29 -3.10
N PHE A 106 -4.03 2.19 -4.05
CA PHE A 106 -3.75 1.69 -5.39
C PHE A 106 -3.22 2.84 -6.24
N LEU A 107 -2.11 2.61 -6.92
CA LEU A 107 -1.36 3.62 -7.65
C LEU A 107 -1.13 3.14 -9.09
N PRO A 108 -1.21 4.06 -10.06
CA PRO A 108 -0.84 3.75 -11.43
C PRO A 108 0.63 3.36 -11.50
N ARG A 109 0.96 2.48 -12.44
CA ARG A 109 2.31 1.97 -12.61
C ARG A 109 3.28 3.01 -13.16
N GLU A 110 2.75 3.88 -14.00
CA GLU A 110 3.40 5.08 -14.50
C GLU A 110 3.17 6.21 -13.49
N ASN A 111 4.27 6.85 -13.06
CA ASN A 111 4.23 7.94 -12.09
C ASN A 111 3.45 7.62 -10.78
N PRO A 112 3.78 6.53 -10.06
CA PRO A 112 3.12 6.18 -8.80
C PRO A 112 3.48 7.18 -7.69
N ILE A 113 2.66 8.19 -7.49
CA ILE A 113 2.86 9.25 -6.49
C ILE A 113 1.84 9.09 -5.36
N VAL A 114 2.30 9.19 -4.12
CA VAL A 114 1.45 9.19 -2.93
C VAL A 114 2.03 10.14 -1.87
N PRO A 115 1.21 10.83 -1.06
CA PRO A 115 1.71 11.61 0.06
C PRO A 115 2.38 10.74 1.13
N SER A 116 3.50 11.20 1.68
CA SER A 116 4.20 10.55 2.80
C SER A 116 3.44 10.70 4.12
N VAL A 117 3.30 9.60 4.87
CA VAL A 117 2.72 9.63 6.22
C VAL A 117 3.78 9.84 7.32
N TYR A 118 5.04 10.13 6.95
CA TYR A 118 6.14 10.40 7.88
C TYR A 118 5.82 11.48 8.94
N TRP A 119 5.03 12.48 8.57
CA TRP A 119 4.64 13.55 9.49
C TRP A 119 3.62 13.11 10.54
N ILE A 120 2.93 11.99 10.30
CA ILE A 120 1.93 11.40 11.19
C ILE A 120 2.58 10.30 12.03
N TRP A 121 3.23 9.33 11.39
CA TRP A 121 3.98 8.26 12.06
C TRP A 121 5.43 8.24 11.57
N LYS A 122 6.37 8.48 12.48
CA LYS A 122 7.82 8.53 12.16
C LYS A 122 8.40 7.17 11.74
N ALA A 123 7.71 6.08 12.06
CA ALA A 123 8.09 4.74 11.60
C ALA A 123 8.14 4.61 10.07
N ALA A 124 7.42 5.48 9.35
CA ALA A 124 7.38 5.48 7.89
C ALA A 124 8.70 5.88 7.21
N ASP A 125 9.67 6.48 7.92
CA ASP A 125 10.92 7.00 7.34
C ASP A 125 11.65 5.96 6.46
N TRP A 126 12.01 4.83 7.05
CA TRP A 126 12.74 3.79 6.33
C TRP A 126 11.81 2.94 5.45
N GLN A 127 10.57 2.70 5.89
CA GLN A 127 9.62 1.84 5.19
C GLN A 127 9.18 2.46 3.85
N GLU A 128 8.89 3.77 3.83
CA GLU A 128 8.52 4.46 2.59
C GLU A 128 9.72 4.53 1.63
N ARG A 129 10.94 4.68 2.17
CA ARG A 129 12.17 4.62 1.38
C ARG A 129 12.43 3.23 0.80
N GLU A 130 12.17 2.16 1.55
CA GLU A 130 12.23 0.79 1.03
C GLU A 130 11.22 0.60 -0.10
N SER A 131 9.98 1.07 0.08
CA SER A 131 8.92 1.02 -0.93
C SER A 131 9.31 1.79 -2.20
N PHE A 132 9.94 2.97 -2.05
CA PHE A 132 10.52 3.72 -3.16
C PHE A 132 11.66 2.96 -3.84
N ASP A 133 12.60 2.41 -3.07
CA ASP A 133 13.79 1.75 -3.62
C ASP A 133 13.44 0.47 -4.40
N MET A 134 12.47 -0.29 -3.89
CA MET A 134 12.08 -1.59 -4.42
C MET A 134 10.99 -1.54 -5.48
N TYR A 135 10.01 -0.63 -5.34
CA TYR A 135 8.84 -0.52 -6.20
C TYR A 135 8.73 0.81 -6.93
N GLY A 136 9.58 1.80 -6.65
CA GLY A 136 9.57 3.08 -7.34
C GLY A 136 8.36 3.96 -7.07
N ILE A 137 7.67 3.72 -5.95
CA ILE A 137 6.58 4.59 -5.47
C ILE A 137 7.20 5.86 -4.90
N ILE A 138 6.77 7.01 -5.38
CA ILE A 138 7.26 8.32 -4.97
C ILE A 138 6.40 8.82 -3.80
N TYR A 139 7.04 9.04 -2.65
CA TYR A 139 6.40 9.56 -1.45
C TYR A 139 6.61 11.07 -1.32
N GLU A 140 5.61 11.86 -1.69
CA GLU A 140 5.68 13.32 -1.65
C GLU A 140 5.72 13.85 -0.21
N GLY A 141 6.59 14.83 0.04
CA GLY A 141 6.78 15.40 1.36
C GLY A 141 7.66 14.58 2.32
N HIS A 142 8.24 13.45 1.87
CA HIS A 142 9.19 12.68 2.65
C HIS A 142 10.52 13.43 2.85
N PRO A 143 11.10 13.50 4.06
CA PRO A 143 12.27 14.34 4.34
C PRO A 143 13.55 13.92 3.60
N SER A 144 13.73 12.62 3.32
CA SER A 144 14.92 12.10 2.64
C SER A 144 14.57 10.91 1.76
N LEU A 145 13.78 11.14 0.71
CA LEU A 145 13.45 10.09 -0.26
C LEU A 145 14.65 9.77 -1.16
N LYS A 146 15.43 8.77 -0.74
CA LYS A 146 16.61 8.24 -1.43
C LYS A 146 16.62 6.73 -1.27
N ARG A 147 17.31 6.05 -2.20
CA ARG A 147 17.56 4.60 -2.10
C ARG A 147 18.13 4.25 -0.72
N LEU A 148 17.76 3.06 -0.26
CA LEU A 148 18.03 2.58 1.09
C LEU A 148 18.85 1.29 1.07
N LEU A 149 18.36 0.31 0.33
CA LEU A 149 18.90 -1.03 0.23
C LEU A 149 19.80 -1.18 -1.00
N MET A 150 19.41 -0.57 -2.11
CA MET A 150 20.19 -0.62 -3.35
C MET A 150 21.29 0.44 -3.38
N PRO A 151 22.36 0.20 -4.16
CA PRO A 151 23.34 1.22 -4.50
C PRO A 151 22.67 2.50 -5.01
N ALA A 152 23.22 3.67 -4.66
CA ALA A 152 22.60 4.96 -4.96
C ALA A 152 22.46 5.24 -6.47
N ASP A 153 23.33 4.63 -7.26
CA ASP A 153 23.40 4.69 -8.73
C ASP A 153 22.56 3.60 -9.42
N TRP A 154 21.86 2.74 -8.66
CA TRP A 154 21.05 1.66 -9.23
C TRP A 154 19.91 2.23 -10.10
N VAL A 155 19.68 1.59 -11.25
CA VAL A 155 18.60 1.93 -12.17
C VAL A 155 17.60 0.78 -12.22
N GLY A 156 16.32 1.11 -12.00
CA GLY A 156 15.22 0.15 -11.93
C GLY A 156 14.72 -0.11 -10.50
N TYR A 157 13.73 -0.98 -10.38
CA TYR A 157 12.98 -1.27 -9.16
C TYR A 157 12.82 -2.79 -8.97
N PRO A 158 13.69 -3.45 -8.17
CA PRO A 158 13.86 -4.90 -8.17
C PRO A 158 12.61 -5.75 -7.87
N LEU A 159 11.68 -5.26 -7.04
CA LEU A 159 10.53 -6.07 -6.61
C LEU A 159 9.30 -5.95 -7.53
N ARG A 160 9.37 -5.09 -8.54
CA ARG A 160 8.36 -5.06 -9.61
C ARG A 160 8.44 -6.33 -10.45
N LYS A 161 7.29 -6.85 -10.88
CA LYS A 161 7.22 -8.13 -11.62
C LYS A 161 7.73 -8.07 -13.06
N ASP A 162 8.06 -6.88 -13.55
CA ASP A 162 8.66 -6.61 -14.87
C ASP A 162 10.13 -6.22 -14.77
N TYR A 163 10.76 -6.31 -13.59
CA TYR A 163 12.17 -5.99 -13.45
C TYR A 163 13.04 -7.02 -14.17
N ILE A 164 13.88 -6.53 -15.08
CA ILE A 164 14.91 -7.32 -15.75
C ILE A 164 16.22 -7.07 -15.00
N ALA A 165 16.76 -8.12 -14.38
CA ALA A 165 18.05 -8.03 -13.71
C ALA A 165 19.16 -7.71 -14.72
N HIS A 166 20.06 -6.82 -14.31
CA HIS A 166 21.25 -6.50 -15.09
C HIS A 166 22.20 -7.70 -15.13
N ASP A 167 22.93 -7.82 -16.24
CA ASP A 167 23.92 -8.86 -16.49
C ASP A 167 25.26 -8.54 -15.80
N PHE A 168 25.24 -8.36 -14.48
CA PHE A 168 26.44 -8.13 -13.68
C PHE A 168 27.25 -9.41 -13.56
N PHE A 169 28.58 -9.31 -13.62
CA PHE A 169 29.49 -10.45 -13.47
C PHE A 169 29.26 -11.17 -12.13
N GLU A 170 29.02 -10.41 -11.06
CA GLU A 170 28.80 -10.89 -9.72
C GLU A 170 27.48 -11.67 -9.54
N LEU A 171 26.54 -11.55 -10.48
CA LEU A 171 25.24 -12.23 -10.46
C LEU A 171 25.20 -13.49 -11.35
N GLN A 172 26.31 -13.80 -12.04
CA GLN A 172 26.39 -14.95 -12.92
C GLN A 172 26.65 -16.26 -12.14
N ASP A 173 26.47 -17.38 -12.85
CA ASP A 173 26.90 -18.68 -12.37
C ASP A 173 28.40 -18.66 -12.01
N ALA A 174 28.78 -19.41 -10.98
CA ALA A 174 30.12 -19.39 -10.37
C ALA A 174 31.23 -20.09 -11.20
N TYR A 175 31.23 -19.89 -12.52
CA TYR A 175 32.24 -20.43 -13.43
C TYR A 175 33.55 -19.63 -13.45
#